data_AF-A0A2V6CCF7-F1
#
_entry.id   AF-A0A2V6CCF7-F1
#
_cell.length_a   1.000
_cell.length_b   1.000
_cell.length_c   1.000
_cell.angle_alpha   90.00
_cell.angle_beta   90.00
_cell.angle_gamma   90.00
#
_symmetry.space_group_name_H-M   'P 1'
#
loop_
_entity.id
_entity.type
_entity.pdbx_description
1 polymer ?
#
loop_
_entity_poly.entity_id
_entity_poly.type
_entity_poly.pdbx_seq_one_letter_code
_entity_poly.pdbx_strand_id
1 'polypeptide(L)'
;MDALRQRGFWWQTAGETRNYVYAGAVLEREINERLTLGAELFGNSPKERNGRSDVAFNIGGSLKLDGHINLLFTGGRDIVGDTHATAYVGLQVLTK
;
A
#
# COMPACT_ATOMS: atom_id res chain seq x y z
N MET A 1 17.49 -8.93 3.49
CA MET A 1 16.18 -8.52 4.02
C MET A 1 16.11 -7.05 3.74
N ASP A 2 15.46 -6.66 2.65
CA ASP A 2 15.50 -5.28 2.15
C ASP A 2 14.22 -4.59 2.58
N ALA A 3 14.28 -3.95 3.76
CA ALA A 3 13.18 -3.13 4.26
C ALA A 3 13.18 -1.79 3.49
N LEU A 4 12.32 -1.66 2.48
CA LEU A 4 12.16 -0.44 1.71
C LEU A 4 11.28 0.56 2.47
N ARG A 5 11.93 1.48 3.20
CA ARG A 5 11.23 2.58 3.87
C ARG A 5 10.78 3.64 2.86
N GLN A 6 9.55 3.55 2.38
CA GLN A 6 8.96 4.58 1.53
C GLN A 6 8.50 5.79 2.35
N ARG A 7 9.28 6.88 2.34
CA ARG A 7 8.86 8.19 2.88
C ARG A 7 8.44 9.07 1.72
N GLY A 8 7.14 9.15 1.45
CA GLY A 8 6.57 10.07 0.47
C GLY A 8 5.92 11.26 1.15
N PHE A 9 6.18 12.48 0.67
CA PHE A 9 5.44 13.68 1.04
C PHE A 9 4.74 14.19 -0.22
N TRP A 10 3.41 14.15 -0.23
CA TRP A 10 2.60 14.66 -1.33
C TRP A 10 1.84 15.89 -0.86
N TRP A 11 2.06 17.02 -1.53
CA TRP A 11 1.39 18.29 -1.28
C TRP A 11 0.23 18.47 -2.26
N GLN A 12 -1.00 18.32 -1.78
CA GLN A 12 -2.21 18.73 -2.51
C GLN A 12 -2.90 19.87 -1.75
N THR A 13 -2.80 21.09 -2.29
CA THR A 13 -3.55 22.26 -1.81
C THR A 13 -4.89 22.33 -2.53
N ALA A 14 -5.95 21.83 -1.90
CA ALA A 14 -7.33 22.18 -2.24
C ALA A 14 -7.85 23.17 -1.18
N GLY A 15 -8.50 24.24 -1.65
CA GLY A 15 -8.55 25.58 -1.04
C GLY A 15 -9.04 25.77 0.40
N GLU A 16 -9.48 24.76 1.15
CA GLU A 16 -9.93 24.92 2.55
C GLU A 16 -9.63 23.73 3.50
N THR A 17 -8.70 22.83 3.15
CA THR A 17 -8.35 21.68 4.02
C THR A 17 -6.87 21.69 4.39
N ARG A 18 -6.58 21.72 5.70
CA ARG A 18 -5.23 21.87 6.27
C ARG A 18 -4.35 20.64 5.98
N ASN A 19 -3.05 20.88 5.83
CA ASN A 19 -1.97 19.94 5.46
C ASN A 19 -2.16 18.47 5.89
N TYR A 20 -2.18 17.57 4.92
CA TYR A 20 -2.25 16.12 5.12
C TYR A 20 -0.84 15.53 5.12
N VAL A 21 -0.52 14.72 6.14
CA VAL A 21 0.73 13.96 6.18
C VAL A 21 0.36 12.49 5.97
N TYR A 22 0.80 11.95 4.83
CA TYR A 22 0.80 10.51 4.55
C TYR A 22 2.17 9.97 4.97
N ALA A 23 2.19 8.94 5.81
CA ALA A 23 3.41 8.21 6.13
C ALA A 23 3.14 6.72 6.00
N GLY A 24 4.06 6.01 5.32
CA GLY A 24 3.97 4.57 5.12
C GLY A 24 5.30 3.87 5.41
N ALA A 25 5.21 2.58 5.68
CA ALA A 25 6.34 1.67 5.71
C ALA A 25 5.97 0.41 4.95
N VAL A 26 6.82 0.04 3.98
CA VAL A 26 6.66 -1.16 3.18
C VAL A 26 7.78 -2.13 3.53
N LEU A 27 7.42 -3.38 3.72
CA LEU A 27 8.36 -4.49 3.83
C LEU A 27 8.05 -5.44 2.69
N GLU A 28 9.01 -5.63 1.80
CA GLU A 28 8.92 -6.59 0.71
C GLU A 28 10.02 -7.63 0.84
N ARG A 29 9.70 -8.85 0.43
CA ARG A 29 10.63 -9.96 0.42
C ARG A 29 10.37 -10.86 -0.77
N GLU A 30 11.40 -11.05 -1.57
CA GLU A 30 11.46 -12.16 -2.52
C GLU A 30 11.58 -13.47 -1.73
N ILE A 31 10.57 -14.32 -1.87
CA ILE A 31 10.51 -15.65 -1.23
C ILE A 31 11.25 -16.67 -2.10
N ASN A 32 11.09 -16.56 -3.42
CA ASN A 32 11.81 -17.32 -4.43
C ASN A 32 11.73 -16.57 -5.77
N GLU A 33 12.36 -17.12 -6.81
CA GLU A 33 12.43 -16.53 -8.15
C GLU A 33 11.06 -16.16 -8.76
N ARG A 34 9.97 -16.81 -8.31
CA ARG A 34 8.61 -16.59 -8.80
C ARG A 34 7.73 -15.80 -7.84
N LEU A 35 8.01 -15.75 -6.54
CA LEU A 35 7.10 -15.19 -5.55
C LEU A 35 7.77 -14.10 -4.74
N THR A 36 7.17 -12.91 -4.78
CA THR A 36 7.47 -11.80 -3.88
C THR A 36 6.25 -11.52 -3.01
N LEU A 37 6.47 -11.37 -1.72
CA LEU A 37 5.44 -10.96 -0.77
C LEU A 37 5.83 -9.65 -0.13
N GLY A 38 4.83 -8.82 0.17
CA GLY A 38 5.02 -7.56 0.83
C GLY A 38 3.88 -7.21 1.77
N ALA A 39 4.18 -6.37 2.74
CA ALA A 39 3.21 -5.76 3.62
C ALA A 39 3.51 -4.26 3.71
N GLU A 40 2.46 -3.46 3.61
CA GLU A 40 2.50 -2.02 3.80
C GLU A 40 1.64 -1.63 4.98
N LEU A 41 2.17 -0.76 5.83
CA LEU A 41 1.41 -0.04 6.85
C LEU A 41 1.45 1.44 6.48
N PHE A 42 0.29 2.08 6.34
CA PHE A 42 0.19 3.50 6.05
C PHE A 42 -0.81 4.19 6.97
N GLY A 43 -0.51 5.44 7.30
CA GLY A 43 -1.30 6.23 8.23
C GLY A 43 -1.47 7.65 7.73
N ASN A 44 -2.65 8.18 8.04
CA ASN A 44 -3.10 9.49 7.62
C ASN A 44 -3.45 10.36 8.83
N SER A 45 -2.94 11.58 8.84
CA SER A 45 -3.32 12.58 9.84
C SER A 45 -4.79 13.01 9.66
N PRO A 46 -5.50 13.37 10.75
CA PRO A 46 -6.91 13.73 10.70
C PRO A 46 -7.25 14.85 9.70
N LYS A 47 -8.35 14.67 8.96
CA LYS A 47 -8.89 15.68 8.03
C LYS A 47 -9.66 16.81 8.75
N GLU A 48 -10.05 16.61 10.01
CA GLU A 48 -10.85 17.56 10.81
C GLU A 48 -10.28 17.77 12.22
N ARG A 49 -10.64 18.90 12.87
CA ARG A 49 -10.19 19.27 14.23
C ARG A 49 -10.56 18.23 15.32
N ASN A 50 -11.54 17.37 15.03
CA ASN A 50 -11.99 16.23 15.85
C ASN A 50 -11.94 14.88 15.10
N GLY A 51 -11.28 14.82 13.92
CA GLY A 51 -11.21 13.60 13.12
C GLY A 51 -10.26 12.56 13.72
N ARG A 52 -10.58 11.27 13.56
CA ARG A 52 -9.67 10.19 13.92
C ARG A 52 -8.54 10.10 12.88
N SER A 53 -7.36 9.73 13.35
CA SER A 53 -6.26 9.32 12.47
C SER A 53 -6.59 7.94 11.92
N ASP A 54 -6.51 7.79 10.59
CA ASP A 54 -6.74 6.50 9.96
C ASP A 54 -5.40 5.79 9.79
N VAL A 55 -5.36 4.54 10.21
CA VAL A 55 -4.20 3.66 10.01
C VAL A 55 -4.71 2.42 9.31
N ALA A 56 -4.08 2.07 8.20
CA ALA A 56 -4.46 0.96 7.36
C ALA A 56 -3.23 0.14 6.99
N PHE A 57 -3.47 -1.12 6.64
CA PHE A 57 -2.42 -2.00 6.16
C PHE A 57 -2.89 -2.78 4.95
N ASN A 58 -1.94 -3.12 4.09
CA ASN A 58 -2.12 -4.04 2.98
C ASN A 58 -1.06 -5.14 3.06
N ILE A 59 -1.43 -6.35 2.67
CA ILE A 59 -0.53 -7.48 2.48
C ILE A 59 -0.80 -8.01 1.08
N GLY A 60 0.26 -8.14 0.29
CA GLY A 60 0.14 -8.54 -1.09
C GLY A 60 1.43 -9.11 -1.62
N GLY A 61 1.47 -9.25 -2.93
CA GLY A 61 2.62 -9.81 -3.59
C GLY A 61 2.44 -9.94 -5.09
N SER A 62 3.47 -10.49 -5.70
CA SER A 62 3.49 -10.85 -7.10
C SER A 62 3.94 -12.29 -7.26
N LEU A 63 3.26 -13.01 -8.15
CA LEU A 63 3.60 -14.36 -8.56
C LEU A 63 3.90 -14.36 -10.06
N LYS A 64 5.14 -14.65 -10.44
CA LYS A 64 5.55 -14.86 -11.83
C LYS A 64 4.95 -16.17 -12.32
N LEU A 65 3.93 -16.07 -13.17
CA LEU A 65 3.29 -17.22 -13.81
C LEU A 65 4.12 -17.69 -15.00
N ASP A 66 4.65 -16.74 -15.77
CA ASP A 66 5.52 -16.98 -16.92
C ASP A 66 6.49 -15.78 -17.09
N GLY A 67 7.45 -15.87 -18.01
CA GLY A 67 8.42 -14.80 -18.31
C GLY A 67 7.79 -13.48 -18.77
N HIS A 68 6.51 -13.50 -19.16
CA HIS A 68 5.77 -12.32 -19.62
C HIS A 68 4.53 -12.02 -18.77
N ILE A 69 4.23 -12.81 -17.73
CA ILE A 69 2.97 -12.72 -16.98
C ILE A 69 3.23 -12.81 -15.49
N ASN A 70 2.83 -11.76 -14.77
CA ASN A 70 2.83 -11.73 -13.31
C ASN A 70 1.40 -11.57 -12.79
N LEU A 71 1.02 -12.42 -11.84
CA LEU A 71 -0.19 -12.25 -11.05
C LEU A 71 0.13 -11.35 -9.86
N LEU A 72 -0.58 -10.24 -9.75
CA LEU A 72 -0.51 -9.33 -8.61
C LEU A 72 -1.71 -9.59 -7.71
N PHE A 73 -1.49 -9.61 -6.40
CA PHE A 73 -2.58 -9.73 -5.43
C PHE A 73 -2.30 -8.85 -4.23
N THR A 74 -3.35 -8.29 -3.65
CA THR A 74 -3.26 -7.63 -2.35
C THR A 74 -4.58 -7.76 -1.61
N GLY A 75 -4.49 -7.71 -0.30
CA GLY A 75 -5.61 -7.62 0.61
C GLY A 75 -5.22 -6.81 1.83
N GLY A 76 -6.12 -5.96 2.28
CA GLY A 76 -5.85 -5.09 3.41
C GLY A 76 -7.11 -4.52 4.00
N ARG A 77 -6.93 -3.80 5.10
CA ARG A 77 -8.01 -3.14 5.81
C ARG A 77 -7.50 -2.02 6.69
N ASP A 78 -8.44 -1.19 7.09
CA ASP A 78 -8.21 -0.21 8.14
C ASP A 78 -8.10 -0.91 9.51
N ILE A 79 -7.10 -0.48 10.28
CA ILE A 79 -6.83 -0.84 11.69
C ILE A 79 -7.54 0.14 12.61
N VAL A 80 -7.42 1.44 12.30
CA VAL A 80 -8.04 2.54 13.02
C VAL A 80 -8.81 3.38 12.01
N GLY A 81 -10.09 3.63 12.27
CA GLY A 81 -10.99 4.33 11.35
C GLY A 81 -12.24 3.52 11.02
N ASP A 82 -12.92 3.88 9.93
CA ASP A 82 -14.04 3.10 9.40
C ASP A 82 -13.52 1.78 8.83
N THR A 83 -13.99 0.65 9.35
CA THR A 83 -13.48 -0.67 8.95
C THR A 83 -13.89 -1.00 7.51
N HIS A 84 -13.02 -0.71 6.55
CA HIS A 84 -13.17 -1.16 5.17
C HIS A 84 -12.10 -2.20 4.84
N ALA A 85 -12.54 -3.31 4.26
CA ALA A 85 -11.64 -4.32 3.71
C ALA A 85 -11.54 -4.10 2.20
N THR A 86 -10.32 -4.07 1.68
CA THR A 86 -10.04 -3.97 0.25
C THR A 86 -9.20 -5.16 -0.18
N ALA A 87 -9.54 -5.76 -1.30
CA ALA A 87 -8.71 -6.76 -1.94
C ALA A 87 -8.79 -6.60 -3.45
N TYR A 88 -7.69 -6.85 -4.14
CA TYR A 88 -7.67 -6.93 -5.58
C TYR A 88 -6.73 -8.01 -6.07
N VAL A 89 -7.02 -8.48 -7.28
CA VAL A 89 -6.15 -9.33 -8.07
C VAL A 89 -5.98 -8.66 -9.42
N GLY A 90 -4.73 -8.58 -9.89
CA GLY A 90 -4.38 -7.97 -11.16
C GLY A 90 -3.49 -8.91 -11.97
N LEU A 91 -3.52 -8.77 -13.29
CA LEU A 91 -2.62 -9.45 -14.19
C LEU A 91 -1.72 -8.41 -14.86
N GLN A 92 -0.41 -8.54 -14.67
CA GLN A 92 0.58 -7.73 -15.34
C GLN A 92 1.17 -8.52 -16.50
N VAL A 93 1.07 -7.95 -17.70
CA VAL A 93 1.66 -8.50 -18.92
C VAL A 93 2.87 -7.65 -19.30
N LEU A 94 4.03 -8.28 -19.38
CA LEU A 94 5.28 -7.67 -19.80
C LEU A 94 5.45 -7.88 -21.30
N THR A 95 5.23 -6.83 -22.09
CA THR A 95 5.57 -6.83 -23.52
C THR A 95 7.02 -6.39 -23.69
N LYS A 96 7.76 -7.09 -24.57
CA LYS A 96 9.13 -6.74 -24.96
C LYS A 96 9.23 -5.35 -25.58
#